data_AF-A0A196P451-F1
#
_entry.id   AF-A0A196P451-F1
#
_cell.length_a   1.000
_cell.length_b   1.000
_cell.length_c   1.000
_cell.angle_alpha   90.00
_cell.angle_beta   90.00
_cell.angle_gamma   90.00
#
_symmetry.space_group_name_H-M   'P 1'
#
loop_
_entity.id
_entity.type
_entity.pdbx_description
1 polymer ?
#
loop_
_entity_poly.entity_id
_entity_poly.type
_entity_poly.pdbx_seq_one_letter_code
_entity_poly.pdbx_strand_id
1 'polypeptide(L)'
;MSIRPLIALLAACCLAACTQFPELDRTISPEMAASDYPALVPLEPVLAQATAGRVDAQATQAQLEARVARLRSRAARMRGSILSGRERQRLAEGLQ
;
A
#
# COMPACT_ATOMS: atom_id res chain seq x y z
N MET A 1 32.57 6.60 6.13
CA MET A 1 32.26 5.36 5.40
C MET A 1 31.59 5.75 4.09
N SER A 2 32.21 5.44 2.95
CA SER A 2 31.77 5.92 1.64
C SER A 2 30.51 5.17 1.21
N ILE A 3 29.45 5.89 0.81
CA ILE A 3 28.14 5.32 0.41
C ILE A 3 28.11 4.87 -1.06
N ARG A 4 29.10 5.28 -1.84
CA ARG A 4 29.29 4.96 -3.26
C ARG A 4 29.28 3.44 -3.58
N PRO A 5 29.98 2.56 -2.84
CA PRO A 5 29.95 1.12 -3.13
C PRO A 5 28.58 0.50 -2.87
N LEU A 6 27.85 1.00 -1.86
CA LEU A 6 26.50 0.52 -1.55
C LEU A 6 25.53 0.84 -2.70
N ILE A 7 25.59 2.06 -3.25
CA ILE A 7 24.75 2.49 -4.37
C ILE A 7 25.05 1.66 -5.63
N ALA A 8 26.33 1.40 -5.92
CA ALA A 8 26.73 0.59 -7.07
C ALA A 8 26.23 -0.86 -6.96
N LEU A 9 26.32 -1.45 -5.77
CA LEU A 9 25.82 -2.80 -5.48
C LEU A 9 24.29 -2.87 -5.65
N LEU A 10 23.56 -1.89 -5.10
CA LEU A 10 22.10 -1.82 -5.20
C LEU A 10 21.64 -1.68 -6.65
N ALA A 11 22.31 -0.85 -7.44
CA ALA A 11 22.03 -0.70 -8.86
C ALA A 11 22.24 -2.01 -9.63
N ALA A 12 23.35 -2.72 -9.38
CA ALA A 12 23.61 -4.02 -10.01
C ALA A 12 22.54 -5.07 -9.66
N CYS A 13 22.08 -5.12 -8.41
CA CYS A 13 20.99 -6.02 -8.01
C CYS A 13 19.65 -5.68 -8.69
N CYS A 14 19.33 -4.39 -8.88
CA CYS A 14 18.12 -3.99 -9.59
C CYS A 14 18.13 -4.39 -11.07
N LEU A 15 19.30 -4.38 -11.73
CA LEU A 15 19.42 -4.87 -13.11
C LEU A 15 19.24 -6.40 -13.20
N ALA A 16 19.65 -7.14 -12.17
CA ALA A 16 19.43 -8.58 -12.08
C ALA A 16 18.00 -8.96 -11.63
N ALA A 17 17.19 -8.03 -11.11
CA ALA A 17 15.81 -8.32 -10.70
C ALA A 17 14.88 -8.64 -11.89
N CYS A 18 15.26 -8.23 -13.10
CA CYS A 18 14.61 -8.66 -14.34
C CYS A 18 15.22 -9.98 -14.84
N THR A 19 15.21 -11.03 -14.00
CA THR A 19 15.64 -12.36 -14.44
C THR A 19 14.66 -12.97 -15.42
N GLN A 20 15.16 -13.91 -16.22
CA GLN A 20 14.38 -14.73 -17.14
C GLN A 20 13.23 -15.43 -16.42
N PHE A 21 12.01 -15.33 -16.97
CA PHE A 21 10.85 -16.09 -16.52
C PHE A 21 11.22 -17.58 -16.52
N PRO A 22 10.99 -18.31 -15.41
CA PRO A 22 11.32 -19.73 -15.37
C PRO A 22 10.56 -20.48 -16.46
N GLU A 23 11.22 -21.43 -17.12
CA GLU A 23 10.61 -22.23 -18.18
C GLU A 23 9.55 -23.16 -17.57
N LEU A 24 8.30 -22.66 -17.47
CA LEU A 24 7.17 -23.40 -16.91
C LEU A 24 6.74 -24.58 -17.79
N ASP A 25 7.12 -24.60 -19.06
CA ASP A 25 6.76 -25.67 -20.01
C ASP A 25 7.27 -27.06 -19.56
N ARG A 26 8.31 -27.10 -18.72
CA ARG A 26 8.82 -28.36 -18.15
C ARG A 26 8.03 -28.88 -16.94
N THR A 27 7.06 -28.12 -16.45
CA THR A 27 6.21 -28.52 -15.31
C THR A 27 4.95 -29.26 -15.74
N ILE A 28 4.62 -29.24 -17.04
CA ILE A 28 3.44 -29.89 -17.58
C ILE A 28 3.85 -31.23 -18.19
N SER A 29 3.47 -32.33 -17.56
CA SER A 29 3.63 -33.66 -18.13
C SER A 29 2.85 -33.81 -19.46
N PRO A 30 3.29 -34.67 -20.38
CA PRO A 30 2.58 -34.90 -21.65
C PRO A 30 1.12 -35.35 -21.43
N GLU A 31 0.83 -36.11 -20.37
CA GLU A 31 -0.55 -36.47 -20.02
C GLU A 31 -1.43 -35.26 -19.63
N MET A 32 -0.85 -34.25 -18.97
CA MET A 32 -1.59 -33.03 -18.60
C MET A 32 -1.78 -32.10 -19.80
N ALA A 33 -0.79 -32.02 -20.68
CA ALA A 33 -0.89 -31.23 -21.91
C ALA A 33 -1.96 -31.78 -22.87
N ALA A 34 -2.18 -33.09 -22.85
CA ALA A 34 -3.21 -33.77 -23.65
C ALA A 34 -4.56 -33.89 -22.93
N SER A 35 -4.68 -33.43 -21.68
CA SER A 35 -5.92 -33.49 -20.91
C SER A 35 -6.94 -32.46 -21.38
N ASP A 36 -8.22 -32.79 -21.23
CA ASP A 36 -9.29 -31.86 -21.52
C ASP A 36 -9.20 -30.62 -20.62
N TYR A 37 -9.52 -29.46 -21.18
CA TYR A 37 -9.58 -28.23 -20.41
C TYR A 37 -10.67 -28.37 -19.32
N PRO A 38 -10.43 -27.90 -18.09
CA PRO A 38 -11.40 -28.03 -17.02
C PRO A 38 -12.70 -27.30 -17.35
N ALA A 39 -13.82 -27.89 -16.92
CA ALA A 39 -15.12 -27.26 -17.06
C ALA A 39 -15.16 -25.94 -16.28
N LEU A 40 -15.55 -24.85 -16.96
CA LEU A 40 -15.77 -23.57 -16.31
C LEU A 40 -17.03 -23.65 -15.44
N VAL A 41 -16.88 -23.40 -14.15
CA VAL A 41 -18.00 -23.31 -13.21
C VAL A 41 -18.50 -21.87 -13.10
N PRO A 42 -19.81 -21.65 -12.93
CA PRO A 42 -20.36 -20.31 -12.70
C PRO A 42 -19.73 -19.65 -11.47
N LEU A 43 -19.48 -18.34 -11.55
CA LEU A 43 -18.77 -17.60 -10.51
C LEU A 43 -19.68 -17.23 -9.32
N GLU A 44 -20.95 -16.90 -9.58
CA GLU A 44 -21.93 -16.52 -8.55
C GLU A 44 -22.01 -17.49 -7.35
N PRO A 45 -22.13 -18.82 -7.53
CA PRO A 45 -22.16 -19.77 -6.42
C PRO A 45 -20.88 -19.78 -5.58
N VAL A 46 -19.73 -19.54 -6.21
CA VAL A 46 -18.42 -19.47 -5.55
C VAL A 46 -18.33 -18.19 -4.71
N LEU A 47 -18.78 -17.06 -5.26
CA LEU A 47 -18.84 -15.78 -4.56
C LEU A 47 -19.82 -15.80 -3.37
N ALA A 48 -20.95 -16.50 -3.50
CA ALA A 48 -21.92 -16.65 -2.42
C ALA A 48 -21.33 -17.39 -1.21
N GLN A 49 -20.46 -18.38 -1.46
CA GLN A 49 -19.78 -19.17 -0.43
C GLN A 49 -18.50 -18.50 0.10
N ALA A 50 -17.96 -17.52 -0.63
CA ALA A 50 -16.77 -16.79 -0.22
C ALA A 50 -17.07 -15.93 1.03
N THR A 51 -16.60 -16.40 2.18
CA THR A 51 -16.60 -15.67 3.47
C THR A 51 -15.25 -15.05 3.78
N ALA A 52 -14.16 -15.60 3.24
CA ALA A 52 -12.82 -15.04 3.37
C ALA A 52 -12.71 -13.70 2.63
N GLY A 53 -12.12 -12.70 3.30
CA GLY A 53 -11.92 -11.35 2.72
C GLY A 53 -13.14 -10.43 2.78
N ARG A 54 -14.27 -10.87 3.35
CA ARG A 54 -15.41 -9.98 3.59
C ARG A 54 -15.04 -9.00 4.71
N VAL A 55 -15.15 -7.72 4.40
CA VAL A 55 -14.96 -6.64 5.37
C VAL A 55 -16.13 -6.65 6.34
N ASP A 56 -15.85 -6.78 7.63
CA ASP A 56 -16.84 -6.48 8.66
C ASP A 56 -17.10 -4.97 8.63
N ALA A 57 -18.23 -4.58 8.05
CA ALA A 57 -18.60 -3.19 7.87
C ALA A 57 -18.71 -2.45 9.21
N GLN A 58 -19.20 -3.13 10.26
CA GLN A 58 -19.40 -2.53 11.57
C GLN A 58 -18.06 -2.29 12.28
N ALA A 59 -17.19 -3.31 12.30
CA ALA A 59 -15.85 -3.18 12.87
C ALA A 59 -14.99 -2.15 12.11
N THR A 60 -15.10 -2.13 10.78
CA THR A 60 -14.35 -1.20 9.93
C THR A 60 -14.81 0.23 10.15
N GLN A 61 -16.12 0.47 10.24
CA GLN A 61 -16.67 1.79 10.54
C GLN A 61 -16.17 2.29 11.90
N ALA A 62 -16.22 1.45 12.93
CA ALA A 62 -15.73 1.81 14.27
C ALA A 62 -14.23 2.17 14.26
N GLN A 63 -13.40 1.41 13.52
CA GLN A 63 -11.97 1.71 13.39
C GLN A 63 -11.71 3.05 12.68
N LEU A 64 -12.48 3.35 11.63
CA LEU A 64 -12.37 4.60 10.88
C LEU A 64 -12.79 5.80 11.74
N GLU A 65 -13.90 5.71 12.46
CA GLU A 65 -14.37 6.76 13.37
C GLU A 65 -13.35 7.05 14.47
N ALA A 66 -12.78 6.00 15.09
CA ALA A 66 -11.73 6.14 16.09
C ALA A 66 -10.48 6.83 15.49
N ARG A 67 -10.11 6.51 14.26
CA ARG A 67 -8.99 7.16 13.57
C ARG A 67 -9.28 8.63 13.28
N VAL A 68 -10.48 8.96 12.82
CA VAL A 68 -10.92 10.35 12.58
C VAL A 68 -10.86 11.16 13.87
N ALA A 69 -11.34 10.62 14.99
CA ALA A 69 -11.29 11.29 16.29
C ALA A 69 -9.84 11.61 16.72
N ARG A 70 -8.92 10.65 16.58
CA ARG A 70 -7.48 10.86 16.87
C ARG A 70 -6.84 11.91 15.97
N LEU A 71 -7.20 11.93 14.69
CA LEU A 71 -6.68 12.94 13.75
C LEU A 71 -7.18 14.34 14.10
N ARG A 72 -8.46 14.47 14.45
CA ARG A 72 -9.05 15.73 14.88
C ARG A 72 -8.41 16.25 16.17
N SER A 73 -8.19 15.40 17.18
CA SER A 73 -7.53 15.81 18.42
C SER A 73 -6.07 16.25 18.19
N ARG A 74 -5.33 15.54 17.33
CA ARG A 74 -3.97 15.95 16.93
C ARG A 74 -3.98 17.29 16.20
N ALA A 75 -4.90 17.50 15.27
CA ALA A 75 -5.04 18.78 14.56
C ALA A 75 -5.36 19.93 15.52
N ALA A 76 -6.26 19.72 16.48
CA ALA A 76 -6.58 20.72 17.49
C ALA A 76 -5.34 21.13 18.31
N ARG A 77 -4.49 20.18 18.69
CA ARG A 77 -3.21 20.47 19.37
C ARG A 77 -2.24 21.27 18.50
N MET A 78 -2.22 21.03 17.18
CA MET A 78 -1.34 21.75 16.24
C MET A 78 -1.87 23.14 15.87
N ARG A 79 -3.18 23.40 16.01
CA ARG A 79 -3.81 24.69 15.70
C ARG A 79 -3.48 25.81 16.69
N GLY A 80 -2.64 25.56 17.70
CA GLY A 80 -2.09 26.61 18.54
C GLY A 80 -1.35 27.65 17.70
N SER A 81 -1.29 28.88 18.21
CA SER A 81 -0.58 29.98 17.57
C SER A 81 0.93 29.65 17.51
N ILE A 82 1.42 29.21 16.34
CA ILE A 82 2.84 28.86 16.12
C ILE A 82 3.73 30.10 16.22
N LEU A 83 3.16 31.27 15.90
CA LEU A 83 3.83 32.56 16.02
C LEU A 83 3.56 33.17 17.40
N SER A 84 4.61 33.62 18.08
CA SER A 84 4.49 34.55 19.19
C SER A 84 3.85 35.87 18.75
N GLY A 85 3.36 36.66 19.72
CA GLY A 85 2.82 38.00 19.42
C GLY A 85 3.82 38.89 18.67
N ARG A 86 5.10 38.83 19.04
CA ARG A 86 6.18 39.57 18.37
C ARG A 86 6.42 39.10 16.93
N GLU A 87 6.32 37.81 16.66
CA GLU A 87 6.48 37.29 15.30
C GLU A 87 5.32 37.71 14.38
N ARG A 88 4.09 37.74 14.89
CA ARG A 88 2.94 38.29 14.16
C ARG A 88 3.12 39.78 13.86
N GLN A 89 3.60 40.55 14.83
CA GLN A 89 3.88 41.98 14.66
C GLN A 89 4.89 42.22 13.52
N ARG A 90 6.03 41.50 13.52
CA ARG A 90 7.04 41.60 12.46
C ARG A 90 6.51 41.25 11.07
N LEU A 91 5.64 40.24 10.99
CA LEU A 91 5.04 39.83 9.71
C LEU A 91 4.06 40.89 9.18
N ALA A 92 3.28 41.52 10.07
CA ALA A 92 2.34 42.58 9.70
C ALA A 92 3.05 43.85 9.22
N GLU A 93 4.18 44.19 9.85
CA GLU A 93 5.02 45.33 9.45
C GLU A 93 5.68 45.11 8.07
N GLY A 94 6.02 43.87 7.70
CA GLY A 94 6.60 43.54 6.38
C GLY A 94 5.60 43.41 5.23
N LEU A 95 4.30 43.46 5.51
CA LEU A 95 3.21 43.44 4.51
C LEU A 95 2.68 44.83 4.15
N GLN A 96 3.19 45.88 4.82
CA GLN A 96 2.94 47.29 4.52
C GLN A 96 3.96 47.80 3.49
#